data_AF-A0A965QIU1-F1
#
_entry.id   AF-A0A965QIU1-F1
#
_cell.length_a   1.000
_cell.length_b   1.000
_cell.length_c   1.000
_cell.angle_alpha   90.00
_cell.angle_beta   90.00
_cell.angle_gamma   90.00
#
_symmetry.space_group_name_H-M   'P 1'
#
loop_
_entity.id
_entity.type
_entity.pdbx_description
1 polymer ?
#
loop_
_entity_poly.entity_id
_entity_poly.type
_entity_poly.pdbx_seq_one_letter_code
_entity_poly.pdbx_strand_id
1 'polypeptide(L)' 'DLGADSLDIVELLMEIEEEFGQSISDEESERLKTVGDAVKFIGSKL' A
#
# COMPACT_ATOMS: atom_id res chain seq x y z
N ASP A 1 11.48 2.80 -9.11
CA ASP A 1 10.16 3.43 -8.88
C ASP A 1 9.09 2.64 -9.57
N LEU A 2 7.98 2.39 -8.87
CA LEU A 2 6.71 2.21 -9.55
C LEU A 2 6.53 3.49 -10.37
N GLY A 3 6.56 3.41 -11.70
CA GLY A 3 6.23 4.53 -12.59
C GLY A 3 4.73 4.86 -12.57
N ALA A 4 4.14 4.75 -11.38
CA ALA A 4 2.76 5.02 -11.03
C ALA A 4 2.66 6.49 -10.69
N ASP A 5 1.78 7.21 -11.37
CA ASP A 5 1.43 8.55 -10.92
C ASP A 5 0.79 8.43 -9.53
N SER A 6 0.83 9.48 -8.72
CA SER A 6 0.41 9.45 -7.31
C SER A 6 -1.02 8.91 -7.07
N LEU A 7 -1.87 8.86 -8.11
CA LEU A 7 -3.19 8.22 -8.08
C LEU A 7 -3.15 6.69 -8.09
N ASP A 8 -2.25 6.07 -8.87
CA ASP A 8 -2.18 4.60 -8.98
C ASP A 8 -1.76 3.95 -7.64
N ILE A 9 -0.98 4.68 -6.83
CA ILE A 9 -0.61 4.26 -5.47
C ILE A 9 -1.83 4.29 -4.56
N VAL A 10 -2.67 5.32 -4.66
CA VAL A 10 -3.89 5.44 -3.85
C VAL A 10 -4.88 4.32 -4.18
N GLU A 11 -5.07 4.02 -5.47
CA GLU A 11 -5.93 2.89 -5.89
C GLU A 11 -5.42 1.55 -5.37
N LEU A 12 -4.11 1.28 -5.48
CA LEU A 12 -3.50 0.06 -4.96
C LEU A 12 -3.70 -0.09 -3.45
N LEU A 13 -3.55 0.99 -2.68
CA LEU A 13 -3.77 0.96 -1.23
C LEU A 13 -5.23 0.65 -0.90
N MET A 14 -6.18 1.28 -1.58
CA MET A 14 -7.62 1.02 -1.37
C MET A 14 -7.98 -0.44 -1.69
N GLU A 15 -7.44 -1.01 -2.77
CA GLU A 15 -7.66 -2.43 -3.11
C GLU A 15 -7.08 -3.37 -2.05
N ILE A 16 -5.90 -3.06 -1.49
CA ILE A 16 -5.29 -3.82 -0.39
C ILE A 16 -6.16 -3.72 0.87
N GLU A 17 -6.70 -2.54 1.18
CA GLU A 17 -7.57 -2.35 2.33
C GLU A 17 -8.86 -3.18 2.22
N GLU A 18 -9.49 -3.21 1.04
CA GLU A 18 -10.69 -4.00 0.77
C GLU A 18 -10.43 -5.50 0.76
N GLU A 19 -9.38 -5.96 0.08
CA GLU A 19 -9.07 -7.40 -0.07
C GLU A 19 -8.63 -8.03 1.26
N PHE A 20 -7.83 -7.32 2.06
CA PHE A 20 -7.33 -7.82 3.34
C PHE A 20 -8.14 -7.35 4.55
N GLY A 21 -9.14 -6.48 4.36
CA GLY A 21 -9.95 -5.91 5.43
C GLY A 21 -9.13 -5.10 6.43
N GLN A 22 -8.01 -4.53 6.00
CA GLN A 22 -7.10 -3.75 6.83
C GLN A 22 -7.24 -2.27 6.52
N SER A 23 -6.99 -1.42 7.51
CA SER A 23 -6.87 0.03 7.32
C SER A 23 -5.40 0.41 7.29
N ILE A 24 -4.98 1.14 6.26
CA ILE A 24 -3.65 1.70 6.10
C ILE A 24 -3.71 3.17 6.53
N SER A 25 -2.95 3.52 7.56
CA SER A 25 -2.86 4.92 8.01
C SER A 25 -2.03 5.78 7.06
N ASP A 26 -2.23 7.10 7.09
CA ASP A 26 -1.44 8.04 6.29
C ASP A 26 0.08 7.90 6.54
N GLU A 27 0.50 7.61 7.79
CA GLU A 27 1.92 7.37 8.10
C GLU A 27 2.44 6.06 7.49
N GLU A 28 1.60 5.03 7.36
CA GLU A 28 1.95 3.77 6.71
C GLU A 28 2.00 3.97 5.19
N SER A 29 1.05 4.69 4.61
CA SER A 29 1.02 5.00 3.17
C SER A 29 2.22 5.83 2.72
N GLU A 30 2.66 6.81 3.52
CA GLU A 30 3.88 7.59 3.24
C GLU A 30 5.18 6.74 3.22
N ARG A 31 5.17 5.60 3.92
CA ARG A 31 6.29 4.64 3.94
C ARG A 31 6.23 3.65 2.77
N LEU A 32 5.07 3.51 2.12
CA LEU A 32 4.86 2.62 0.98
C LEU A 32 5.30 3.28 -0.33
N LYS A 33 6.62 3.33 -0.55
CA LYS A 33 7.22 3.97 -1.73
C LYS A 33 7.49 3.02 -2.89
N THR A 34 7.61 1.73 -2.58
CA THR A 34 7.94 0.70 -3.57
C THR A 34 7.01 -0.51 -3.43
N VAL A 35 6.92 -1.31 -4.50
CA VAL A 35 6.20 -2.61 -4.45
C VAL A 35 6.75 -3.48 -3.32
N GLY A 36 8.06 -3.43 -3.08
CA GLY A 36 8.70 -4.18 -2.01
C GLY A 36 8.23 -3.75 -0.62
N ASP A 37 7.92 -2.48 -0.42
CA ASP A 37 7.37 -1.97 0.84
C ASP A 37 5.92 -2.44 1.02
N ALA A 38 5.11 -2.44 -0.04
CA ALA A 38 3.73 -2.93 -0.01
C ALA A 38 3.67 -4.43 0.31
N VAL A 39 4.50 -5.24 -0.34
CA VAL A 39 4.57 -6.69 -0.07
C VAL A 39 5.01 -6.96 1.37
N LYS A 40 6.00 -6.21 1.89
CA LYS A 40 6.43 -6.33 3.29
C LYS A 40 5.33 -5.93 4.26
N PHE A 41 4.62 -4.84 3.98
CA PHE A 41 3.53 -4.35 4.80
C PHE A 41 2.41 -5.40 4.93
N ILE A 42 1.93 -5.92 3.81
CA ILE A 42 0.92 -6.99 3.76
C ILE A 42 1.43 -8.22 4.53
N GLY A 43 2.66 -8.66 4.23
CA GLY A 43 3.25 -9.83 4.89
C GLY A 43 3.49 -9.68 6.39
N SER A 44 3.58 -8.46 6.92
CA SER A 44 3.74 -8.19 8.36
C SER A 44 2.42 -8.17 9.14
N LYS A 45 1.29 -8.07 8.44
CA LYS A 45 -0.04 -7.93 9.04
C LYS A 45 -0.94 -9.17 8.86
N LEU A 46 -0.50 -10.13 8.03
CA LEU A 46 -0.99 -11.52 8.00
C LEU A 46 -0.46 -12.29 9.22
#